data_AF-A0A817XJU4-F1
#
_entry.id   AF-A0A817XJU4-F1
#
_cell.length_a   1.000
_cell.length_b   1.000
_cell.length_c   1.000
_cell.angle_alpha   90.00
_cell.angle_beta   90.00
_cell.angle_gamma   90.00
#
_symmetry.space_group_name_H-M   'P 1'
#
loop_
_entity.id
_entity.type
_entity.pdbx_description
1 polymer ?
#
loop_
_entity_poly.entity_id
_entity_poly.type
_entity_poly.pdbx_seq_one_letter_code
_entity_poly.pdbx_strand_id
1 'polypeptide(L)'
;MHGNTLVAMAQAIEDSDIILFCVTEKYSQSLNCQKEAEYAFVQQKIMIPLLLQSNYKPTGWLGLLMGTSLYIDFTKNDFTQNYSKLIHEIAANAMRITSNKNDVPRLTSNSTTNNEKTHRETDSPRPQLTTAKTELTVRKSRSCVLF
;
A
#
# COMPACT_ATOMS: atom_id res chain seq x y z
N MET A 1 -14.24 15.85 7.85
CA MET A 1 -12.95 15.12 7.84
C MET A 1 -12.06 15.76 6.79
N HIS A 2 -11.15 16.66 7.17
CA HIS A 2 -10.15 17.25 6.27
C HIS A 2 -8.79 16.58 6.51
N GLY A 3 -8.75 15.26 6.35
CA GLY A 3 -7.48 14.57 6.17
C GLY A 3 -7.01 14.83 4.75
N ASN A 4 -5.76 15.24 4.56
CA ASN A 4 -5.21 15.45 3.23
C ASN A 4 -5.21 14.11 2.48
N THR A 5 -6.12 13.93 1.52
CA THR A 5 -6.35 12.65 0.81
C THR A 5 -5.05 12.09 0.22
N LEU A 6 -4.16 12.97 -0.24
CA LEU A 6 -2.86 12.59 -0.77
C LEU A 6 -1.93 11.98 0.28
N VAL A 7 -1.98 12.48 1.52
CA VAL A 7 -1.18 11.93 2.64
C VAL A 7 -1.70 10.55 3.03
N ALA A 8 -3.02 10.37 3.07
CA ALA A 8 -3.61 9.06 3.36
C ALA A 8 -3.28 8.02 2.26
N MET A 9 -3.31 8.43 0.99
CA MET A 9 -2.90 7.58 -0.14
C MET A 9 -1.42 7.21 -0.07
N ALA A 10 -0.54 8.19 0.17
CA ALA A 10 0.90 7.96 0.29
C ALA A 10 1.21 6.99 1.44
N GLN A 11 0.59 7.21 2.61
CA GLN A 11 0.77 6.33 3.77
C GLN A 11 0.28 4.91 3.47
N ALA A 12 -0.86 4.75 2.78
CA ALA A 12 -1.35 3.43 2.39
C ALA A 12 -0.35 2.69 1.49
N ILE A 13 0.27 3.40 0.53
CA ILE A 13 1.30 2.83 -0.34
C ILE A 13 2.54 2.45 0.47
N GLU A 14 3.02 3.34 1.35
CA GLU A 14 4.19 3.08 2.21
C GLU A 14 4.02 1.89 3.14
N ASP A 15 2.84 1.74 3.74
CA ASP A 15 2.53 0.66 4.67
C ASP A 15 2.26 -0.67 3.95
N SER A 16 1.93 -0.64 2.66
CA SER A 16 1.68 -1.84 1.86
C SER A 16 2.95 -2.58 1.48
N ASP A 17 2.86 -3.91 1.43
CA ASP A 17 3.93 -4.76 0.90
C ASP A 17 3.72 -5.04 -0.61
N ILE A 18 2.46 -5.11 -1.06
CA ILE A 18 2.07 -5.44 -2.45
C ILE A 18 0.96 -4.49 -2.90
N ILE A 19 1.13 -3.93 -4.10
CA ILE A 19 0.17 -3.06 -4.78
C ILE A 19 -0.47 -3.81 -5.95
N LEU A 20 -1.80 -3.86 -5.95
CA LEU A 20 -2.59 -4.32 -7.08
C LEU A 20 -3.18 -3.11 -7.78
N PHE A 21 -3.16 -3.10 -9.10
CA PHE A 21 -3.79 -2.01 -9.85
C PHE A 21 -4.53 -2.52 -11.08
N CYS A 22 -5.73 -1.98 -11.28
CA CYS A 22 -6.68 -2.44 -12.27
C CYS A 22 -6.50 -1.69 -13.59
N VAL A 23 -5.81 -2.33 -14.54
CA VAL A 23 -5.53 -1.77 -15.86
C VAL A 23 -6.81 -1.72 -16.68
N THR A 24 -7.32 -0.51 -16.85
CA THR A 24 -8.47 -0.15 -17.67
C THR A 24 -8.21 1.21 -18.34
N GLU A 25 -9.02 1.56 -19.34
CA GLU A 25 -8.95 2.87 -19.97
C GLU A 25 -9.19 4.00 -18.95
N LYS A 26 -10.18 3.85 -18.07
CA LYS A 26 -10.48 4.83 -17.02
C LYS A 26 -9.32 5.00 -16.04
N TYR A 27 -8.64 3.90 -15.69
CA TYR A 27 -7.44 3.95 -14.86
C TYR A 27 -6.34 4.79 -15.52
N SER A 28 -6.13 4.62 -16.83
CA SER A 28 -5.11 5.37 -17.58
C SER A 28 -5.38 6.88 -17.67
N GLN A 29 -6.64 7.29 -17.60
CA GLN A 29 -7.09 8.68 -17.70
C GLN A 29 -7.14 9.39 -16.33
N SER A 30 -7.07 8.66 -15.23
CA SER A 30 -7.16 9.21 -13.88
C SER A 30 -5.80 9.71 -13.39
N LEU A 31 -5.68 11.01 -13.17
CA LEU A 31 -4.46 11.62 -12.61
C LEU A 31 -4.14 11.11 -11.20
N ASN A 32 -5.16 10.76 -10.41
CA ASN A 32 -4.94 10.20 -9.07
C ASN A 32 -4.35 8.80 -9.15
N CYS A 33 -4.89 7.95 -10.03
CA CYS A 33 -4.35 6.61 -10.27
C CYS A 33 -2.93 6.67 -10.83
N GLN A 34 -2.66 7.64 -11.72
CA GLN A 34 -1.30 7.89 -12.20
C GLN A 34 -0.35 8.23 -11.05
N LYS A 35 -0.72 9.18 -10.18
CA LYS A 35 0.10 9.58 -9.03
C LYS A 35 0.35 8.43 -8.06
N GLU A 36 -0.67 7.63 -7.76
CA GLU A 36 -0.56 6.45 -6.89
C GLU A 36 0.39 5.41 -7.50
N ALA A 37 0.25 5.13 -8.80
CA ALA A 37 1.10 4.18 -9.50
C ALA A 37 2.56 4.65 -9.58
N GLU A 38 2.78 5.93 -9.91
CA GLU A 38 4.10 6.54 -9.94
C GLU A 38 4.75 6.53 -8.55
N TYR A 39 3.98 6.84 -7.50
CA TYR A 39 4.49 6.80 -6.13
C TYR A 39 4.85 5.38 -5.70
N ALA A 40 3.99 4.40 -5.97
CA ALA A 40 4.28 2.99 -5.71
C ALA A 40 5.54 2.51 -6.45
N PHE A 41 5.73 2.97 -7.71
CA PHE A 41 6.92 2.67 -8.49
C PHE A 41 8.19 3.30 -7.89
N VAL A 42 8.14 4.58 -7.51
CA VAL A 42 9.26 5.28 -6.84
C VAL A 42 9.63 4.58 -5.51
N GLN A 43 8.63 4.15 -4.74
CA GLN A 43 8.83 3.42 -3.50
C GLN A 43 9.24 1.94 -3.70
N GLN A 44 9.47 1.52 -4.95
CA GLN A 44 9.91 0.18 -5.34
C GLN A 44 9.00 -0.91 -4.74
N LYS A 45 7.69 -0.65 -4.72
CA LYS A 45 6.70 -1.62 -4.24
C LYS A 45 6.59 -2.78 -5.23
N ILE A 46 6.20 -3.94 -4.72
CA ILE A 46 5.82 -5.05 -5.60
C ILE A 46 4.47 -4.71 -6.21
N MET A 47 4.45 -4.51 -7.53
CA MET A 47 3.25 -4.12 -8.25
C MET A 47 2.78 -5.28 -9.13
N ILE A 48 1.52 -5.68 -8.99
CA ILE A 48 0.88 -6.72 -9.81
C ILE A 48 -0.24 -6.07 -10.63
N PRO A 49 -0.02 -5.83 -11.94
CA PRO A 49 -1.04 -5.29 -12.82
C PRO A 49 -2.12 -6.33 -13.15
N LEU A 50 -3.38 -5.91 -13.08
CA LEU A 50 -4.53 -6.73 -13.44
C LEU A 50 -5.20 -6.14 -14.69
N LEU A 51 -5.12 -6.82 -15.84
CA LEU A 51 -5.80 -6.37 -17.05
C LEU A 51 -7.28 -6.79 -16.98
N LEU A 52 -8.16 -5.80 -16.82
CA LEU A 52 -9.60 -6.03 -16.62
C LEU A 52 -10.47 -5.60 -17.81
N GLN A 53 -9.88 -4.99 -18.83
CA GLN A 53 -10.62 -4.51 -20.01
C GLN A 53 -10.16 -5.22 -21.29
N SER A 54 -11.09 -5.92 -21.95
CA SER A 54 -10.81 -6.67 -23.18
C SER A 54 -10.36 -5.74 -24.31
N ASN A 55 -9.36 -6.18 -25.08
CA ASN A 55 -8.77 -5.43 -26.20
C ASN A 55 -8.17 -4.07 -25.82
N TYR A 56 -8.00 -3.79 -24.53
CA TYR A 56 -7.32 -2.58 -24.09
C TYR A 56 -5.81 -2.77 -24.20
N LYS A 57 -5.15 -1.85 -24.91
CA LYS A 57 -3.70 -1.78 -24.99
C LYS A 57 -3.21 -0.56 -24.22
N PRO A 58 -2.52 -0.74 -23.08
CA PRO A 58 -1.95 0.37 -22.32
C PRO A 58 -0.92 1.12 -23.18
N THR A 59 -0.94 2.44 -23.14
CA THR A 59 0.01 3.31 -23.85
C THR A 59 0.56 4.39 -22.92
N GLY A 60 1.59 5.11 -23.35
CA GLY A 60 2.21 6.17 -22.56
C GLY A 60 2.76 5.67 -21.23
N TRP A 61 2.45 6.38 -20.14
CA TRP A 61 2.92 6.08 -18.78
C TRP A 61 2.52 4.67 -18.31
N LEU A 62 1.28 4.26 -18.56
CA LEU A 62 0.77 2.95 -18.14
C LEU A 62 1.38 1.82 -18.97
N GLY A 63 1.63 2.08 -20.26
CA GLY A 63 2.35 1.13 -21.13
C GLY A 63 3.78 0.89 -20.67
N LEU A 64 4.49 1.95 -20.24
CA LEU A 64 5.83 1.83 -19.67
C LEU A 64 5.81 1.01 -18.37
N LEU A 65 4.87 1.32 -17.46
CA LEU A 65 4.70 0.62 -16.19
C LEU A 65 4.34 -0.86 -16.37
N MET A 66 3.52 -1.19 -17.37
CA MET A 66 3.20 -2.58 -17.69
C MET A 66 4.34 -3.32 -18.39
N GLY A 67 5.25 -2.63 -19.07
CA GLY A 67 6.44 -3.24 -19.66
C GLY A 67 7.44 -3.76 -18.62
N THR A 68 7.41 -3.23 -17.41
CA THR A 68 8.33 -3.59 -16.33
C THR A 68 7.84 -4.71 -15.42
N SER A 69 6.58 -5.16 -15.56
CA SER A 69 5.94 -6.08 -14.61
C SER A 69 5.12 -7.16 -15.31
N LEU A 70 5.11 -8.38 -14.75
CA LEU A 70 4.24 -9.45 -15.21
C LEU A 70 2.79 -9.15 -14.81
N TYR A 71 1.86 -9.15 -15.77
CA TYR A 71 0.45 -8.87 -15.53
C TYR A 71 -0.44 -10.10 -15.69
N ILE A 72 -1.59 -10.08 -15.01
CA ILE A 72 -2.60 -11.13 -15.11
C ILE A 72 -3.77 -10.61 -15.95
N ASP A 73 -4.09 -11.36 -17.00
CA ASP A 73 -5.15 -11.00 -17.95
C ASP A 73 -6.48 -11.67 -17.56
N PHE A 74 -7.38 -10.91 -16.93
CA PHE A 74 -8.72 -11.36 -16.56
C PHE A 74 -9.72 -11.38 -17.73
N THR A 75 -9.30 -10.95 -18.93
CA THR A 75 -10.19 -10.79 -20.08
C THR A 75 -10.23 -12.02 -21.00
N LYS A 76 -9.20 -12.88 -20.95
CA LYS A 76 -9.03 -14.01 -21.88
C LYS A 76 -9.36 -15.40 -21.32
N ASN A 77 -9.11 -15.62 -20.04
CA ASN A 77 -9.25 -16.94 -19.39
C ASN A 77 -10.37 -16.93 -18.36
N ASP A 78 -10.78 -18.13 -17.93
CA ASP A 78 -11.74 -18.27 -16.83
C ASP A 78 -11.32 -17.46 -15.60
N PHE A 79 -12.26 -16.71 -15.05
CA PHE A 79 -12.05 -15.90 -13.86
C PHE A 79 -11.43 -16.70 -12.71
N THR A 80 -11.93 -17.91 -12.46
CA THR A 80 -11.43 -18.80 -11.39
C THR A 80 -9.95 -19.17 -11.56
N GLN A 81 -9.52 -19.42 -12.81
CA GLN A 81 -8.11 -19.75 -13.09
C GLN A 81 -7.22 -18.53 -12.85
N ASN A 82 -7.64 -17.36 -13.32
CA ASN A 82 -6.88 -16.12 -13.14
C ASN A 82 -6.84 -15.66 -11.67
N TYR A 83 -7.94 -15.88 -10.94
CA TYR A 83 -7.99 -15.65 -9.50
C TYR A 83 -7.00 -16.56 -8.76
N SER A 84 -6.95 -17.85 -9.11
CA SER A 84 -5.94 -18.77 -8.55
C SER A 84 -4.51 -18.29 -8.84
N LYS A 85 -4.21 -17.88 -10.07
CA LYS A 85 -2.90 -17.29 -10.44
C LYS A 85 -2.58 -16.06 -9.60
N LEU A 86 -3.55 -15.16 -9.41
CA LEU A 86 -3.38 -13.96 -8.58
C LEU A 86 -3.05 -14.31 -7.13
N ILE A 87 -3.79 -15.24 -6.52
CA ILE A 87 -3.52 -15.68 -5.14
C ILE A 87 -2.13 -16.31 -5.03
N HIS A 88 -1.74 -17.14 -5.99
CA HIS A 88 -0.39 -17.70 -6.04
C HIS A 88 0.69 -16.63 -6.15
N GLU A 89 0.50 -15.63 -7.01
CA GLU A 89 1.45 -14.53 -7.19
C GLU A 89 1.59 -13.67 -5.93
N ILE A 90 0.46 -13.33 -5.28
CA ILE A 90 0.46 -12.61 -4.01
C ILE A 90 1.18 -13.42 -2.93
N ALA A 91 0.89 -14.72 -2.81
CA ALA A 91 1.52 -15.59 -1.82
C ALA A 91 3.03 -15.73 -2.06
N ALA A 92 3.46 -15.92 -3.31
CA ALA A 92 4.87 -16.03 -3.68
C ALA A 92 5.63 -14.74 -3.34
N ASN A 93 5.07 -13.58 -3.70
CA ASN A 93 5.68 -12.29 -3.38
C ASN A 93 5.72 -12.00 -1.87
N ALA A 94 4.67 -12.34 -1.14
CA ALA A 94 4.64 -12.21 0.32
C ALA A 94 5.73 -13.08 0.99
N MET A 95 5.99 -14.29 0.50
CA MET A 95 7.07 -15.13 1.02
C MET A 95 8.45 -14.52 0.74
N ARG A 96 8.69 -14.00 -0.47
CA ARG A 96 9.96 -13.32 -0.84
C ARG A 96 10.25 -12.15 0.09
N ILE A 97 9.24 -11.36 0.42
CA ILE A 97 9.37 -10.23 1.36
C ILE A 97 9.76 -10.71 2.76
N THR A 98 9.21 -11.83 3.25
CA THR A 98 9.54 -12.34 4.59
C THR A 98 10.98 -12.88 4.68
N SER A 99 11.47 -13.55 3.64
CA SER A 99 12.84 -14.08 3.63
C SER A 99 13.88 -12.96 3.66
N ASN A 100 13.61 -11.84 2.99
CA ASN A 100 14.55 -10.70 2.90
C ASN A 100 14.55 -9.81 4.17
N LYS A 101 13.50 -9.88 5.00
CA LYS A 101 13.39 -9.08 6.24
C LYS A 101 14.21 -9.64 7.42
N ASN A 102 14.76 -10.85 7.30
CA ASN A 102 15.49 -11.51 8.40
C ASN A 102 16.96 -11.02 8.57
N ASP A 103 17.48 -10.16 7.69
CA ASP A 103 18.89 -9.73 7.69
C ASP A 103 19.17 -8.24 8.01
N VAL A 104 18.18 -7.41 8.40
CA VAL A 104 18.46 -5.98 8.66
C VAL A 104 17.68 -5.41 9.87
N PRO A 105 18.37 -4.86 10.89
CA PRO A 105 17.73 -4.04 11.92
C PRO A 105 17.12 -2.78 11.28
N ARG A 106 15.80 -2.59 11.45
CA ARG A 106 15.10 -1.38 11.02
C ARG A 106 15.65 -0.20 11.84
N LEU A 107 16.38 0.71 11.19
CA LEU A 107 16.71 2.03 11.73
C LEU A 107 15.40 2.76 12.03
N THR A 108 15.00 2.79 13.29
CA THR A 108 14.00 3.73 13.78
C THR A 108 14.67 5.09 13.82
N SER A 109 14.28 6.00 12.92
CA SER A 109 14.58 7.41 13.06
C SER A 109 13.79 7.96 14.26
N ASN A 110 14.36 7.80 15.44
CA ASN A 110 13.97 8.58 16.61
C ASN A 110 14.33 10.03 16.32
N SER A 111 13.36 10.85 15.93
CA SER A 111 13.52 12.30 15.95
C SER A 111 13.28 12.79 17.38
N THR A 112 14.35 12.73 18.17
CA THR A 112 14.50 13.57 19.35
C THR A 112 14.73 15.00 18.87
N THR A 113 13.82 15.93 19.21
CA THR A 113 14.22 17.32 19.49
C THR A 113 13.31 17.87 20.58
N ASN A 114 13.92 18.13 21.73
CA ASN A 114 13.36 18.84 22.86
C ASN A 114 13.37 20.36 22.62
N ASN A 115 12.56 21.04 23.44
CA ASN A 115 12.59 22.46 23.86
C ASN A 115 11.86 23.49 22.99
N GLU A 116 11.09 24.45 23.52
CA GLU A 116 10.44 24.72 24.83
C GLU A 116 9.66 26.06 24.68
N LYS A 117 8.77 26.36 25.64
CA LYS A 117 8.05 27.63 25.99
C LYS A 117 6.51 27.52 25.84
N THR A 118 5.78 27.12 26.88
CA THR A 118 5.33 27.87 28.07
C THR A 118 4.21 28.88 27.79
N HIS A 119 2.97 28.54 28.17
CA HIS A 119 2.09 29.41 28.95
C HIS A 119 1.06 28.56 29.73
N ARG A 120 0.90 28.86 31.02
CA ARG A 120 0.03 28.21 32.00
C ARG A 120 -1.36 28.87 32.00
N GLU A 121 -2.42 28.08 32.18
CA GLU A 121 -3.44 28.34 33.22
C GLU A 121 -4.30 27.08 33.51
N THR A 122 -4.67 26.98 34.77
CA THR A 122 -5.26 25.90 35.59
C THR A 122 -6.79 25.72 35.36
N ASP A 123 -7.40 24.54 35.53
CA ASP A 123 -8.06 24.11 36.79
C ASP A 123 -8.51 22.61 36.77
N SER A 124 -8.83 22.03 37.94
CA SER A 124 -8.72 20.62 38.41
C SER A 124 -10.05 19.77 38.39
N PRO A 125 -10.25 18.59 39.08
CA PRO A 125 -10.00 17.21 38.60
C PRO A 125 -11.14 16.13 38.79
N ARG A 126 -10.86 14.89 38.28
CA ARG A 126 -11.32 13.49 38.67
C ARG A 126 -12.47 12.77 37.92
N PRO A 127 -12.54 11.40 37.93
CA PRO A 127 -11.51 10.37 38.19
C PRO A 127 -11.40 9.28 37.08
N GLN A 128 -10.32 8.49 37.16
CA GLN A 128 -9.98 7.38 36.26
C GLN A 128 -10.81 6.12 36.50
N LEU A 129 -11.02 5.32 35.44
CA LEU A 129 -11.32 3.89 35.54
C LEU A 129 -10.28 3.10 34.74
N THR A 130 -9.45 2.38 35.50
CA THR A 130 -8.49 1.38 35.03
C THR A 130 -9.21 0.20 34.38
N THR A 131 -8.78 -0.25 33.20
CA THR A 131 -8.81 -1.68 32.89
C THR A 131 -7.78 -2.01 31.83
N ALA A 132 -6.88 -2.91 32.19
CA ALA A 132 -5.90 -3.54 31.32
C ALA A 132 -6.60 -4.13 30.07
N LYS A 133 -6.06 -3.84 28.89
CA LYS A 133 -6.30 -4.64 27.70
C LYS A 133 -4.94 -4.97 27.09
N THR A 134 -4.49 -6.15 27.45
CA THR A 134 -3.67 -7.08 26.68
C THR A 134 -3.27 -6.53 25.32
N GLU A 135 -1.99 -6.20 25.15
CA GLU A 135 -1.36 -6.06 23.84
C GLU A 135 -1.52 -7.39 23.11
N LEU A 136 -2.59 -7.50 22.32
CA LEU A 136 -2.65 -8.45 21.24
C LEU A 136 -1.70 -7.89 20.18
N THR A 137 -0.48 -8.40 20.14
CA THR A 137 0.48 -8.16 19.06
C THR A 137 -0.24 -8.48 17.75
N VAL A 138 -0.79 -7.44 17.12
CA VAL A 138 -1.45 -7.53 15.83
C VAL A 138 -0.40 -8.06 14.88
N ARG A 139 -0.50 -9.34 14.51
CA ARG A 139 0.25 -9.93 13.41
C ARG A 139 0.16 -8.94 12.28
N LYS A 140 1.30 -8.35 11.90
CA LYS A 140 1.45 -7.34 10.86
C LYS A 140 0.50 -7.69 9.72
N SER A 141 -0.62 -6.97 9.65
CA SER A 141 -1.64 -7.21 8.64
C SER A 141 -0.93 -7.02 7.31
N ARG A 142 -0.89 -8.06 6.49
CA ARG A 142 -0.27 -7.99 5.16
C ARG A 142 -1.19 -7.10 4.32
N SER A 143 -0.94 -5.80 4.37
CA SER A 143 -1.75 -4.79 3.68
C SER A 143 -1.46 -4.88 2.19
N CYS A 144 -2.50 -5.27 1.46
CA CYS A 144 -2.55 -5.17 0.02
C CYS A 144 -3.46 -3.99 -0.29
N VAL A 145 -2.99 -3.05 -1.11
CA VAL A 145 -3.79 -1.91 -1.55
C VAL A 145 -4.14 -2.13 -3.02
N LEU A 146 -5.43 -1.94 -3.32
CA LEU A 146 -5.99 -2.10 -4.64
C LEU A 146 -6.51 -0.75 -5.11
N PHE A 147 -6.04 -0.31 -6.28
CA PHE A 147 -6.47 0.90 -6.95
C PHE A 147 -7.11 0.59 -8.31
#